data_AF-A0A2P8EIU5-F1
#
_entry.id   AF-A0A2P8EIU5-F1
#
_cell.length_a   1.000
_cell.length_b   1.000
_cell.length_c   1.000
_cell.angle_alpha   90.00
_cell.angle_beta   90.00
_cell.angle_gamma   90.00
#
_symmetry.space_group_name_H-M   'P 1'
#
loop_
_entity.id
_entity.type
_entity.pdbx_description
1 polymer ?
#
loop_
_entity_poly.entity_id
_entity_poly.type
_entity_poly.pdbx_seq_one_letter_code
_entity_poly.pdbx_strand_id
1 'polypeptide(L)'
;MSDSKETFSLEKIETALKAVARGEIKPLSGCIQSIPIESGESSSGIVECHFLKVDRTGRPKLPELIDITFDRIIDFTMPRRKLDAAMKQLVEERSSAGFQRLSREARSLFTKLSKTGEGGELLLFVLAEYYLKYPQVVPKMSLKTDSNMHVHGADGTFLSVRNESLSIFWGESKVYSEFSGAISDCIESLAEILKYSQETKRDIELIRDNIDFNDPELVTAILEYFNPESEKYDYLEPCGLCLVAFDYDKFQEENIDNEKLKVAIKAKAPSWIKSLSHRISKHELESYHIHVFLVPITSADDFRSIFLAQLGGNDVT
;
A
#
# COMPACT_ATOMS: atom_id res chain seq x y z
N MET A 1 10.63 13.15 43.58
CA MET A 1 9.38 13.50 42.89
C MET A 1 9.78 14.39 41.72
N SER A 2 10.02 13.79 40.57
CA SER A 2 10.20 14.48 39.30
C SER A 2 9.24 13.81 38.32
N ASP A 3 8.40 14.63 37.71
CA ASP A 3 7.23 14.28 36.91
C ASP A 3 7.36 12.98 36.12
N SER A 4 6.47 12.05 36.44
CA SER A 4 6.07 10.98 35.53
C SER A 4 5.55 11.63 34.25
N LYS A 5 6.42 11.74 33.23
CA LYS A 5 6.03 11.95 31.83
C LYS A 5 5.32 10.68 31.31
N GLU A 6 4.20 10.36 31.93
CA GLU A 6 3.19 9.44 31.45
C GLU A 6 2.13 10.29 30.72
N THR A 7 1.62 10.00 29.53
CA THR A 7 1.86 8.94 28.56
C THR A 7 1.18 9.45 27.29
N PHE A 8 1.84 9.40 26.14
CA PHE A 8 1.09 9.40 24.89
C PHE A 8 0.47 7.99 24.79
N SER A 9 -0.79 7.86 25.23
CA SER A 9 -1.49 6.57 25.29
C SER A 9 -1.69 6.00 23.89
N LEU A 10 -1.85 4.69 23.80
CA LEU A 10 -2.09 4.03 22.52
C LEU A 10 -3.36 4.55 21.83
N GLU A 11 -4.40 4.90 22.58
CA GLU A 11 -5.61 5.55 22.06
C GLU A 11 -5.34 6.93 21.42
N LYS A 12 -4.41 7.70 21.99
CA LYS A 12 -3.95 8.96 21.39
C LYS A 12 -3.16 8.71 20.10
N ILE A 13 -2.32 7.66 20.07
CA ILE A 13 -1.63 7.23 18.84
C ILE A 13 -2.63 6.87 17.77
N GLU A 14 -3.61 6.04 18.10
CA GLU A 14 -4.65 5.62 17.15
C GLU A 14 -5.40 6.84 16.57
N THR A 15 -5.81 7.76 17.44
CA THR A 15 -6.53 8.98 17.04
C THR A 15 -5.65 9.86 16.14
N ALA A 16 -4.38 10.04 16.49
CA ALA A 16 -3.45 10.85 15.72
C ALA A 16 -3.11 10.20 14.37
N LEU A 17 -2.89 8.89 14.32
CA LEU A 17 -2.68 8.13 13.08
C LEU A 17 -3.88 8.26 12.14
N LYS A 18 -5.11 8.12 12.67
CA LYS A 18 -6.34 8.34 11.88
C LYS A 18 -6.46 9.78 11.37
N ALA A 19 -6.00 10.77 12.14
CA ALA A 19 -6.05 12.17 11.75
C ALA A 19 -5.01 12.53 10.66
N VAL A 20 -3.84 11.87 10.64
CA VAL A 20 -2.81 12.09 9.60
C VAL A 20 -3.05 11.26 8.34
N ALA A 21 -3.84 10.18 8.43
CA ALA A 21 -4.24 9.39 7.27
C ALA A 21 -4.94 10.27 6.22
N ARG A 22 -4.70 9.98 4.93
CA ARG A 22 -5.28 10.78 3.86
C ARG A 22 -6.80 10.59 3.78
N GLY A 23 -7.45 11.57 3.16
CA GLY A 23 -8.91 11.63 3.02
C GLY A 23 -9.50 10.50 2.16
N GLU A 24 -10.76 10.63 1.77
CA GLU A 24 -11.41 9.66 0.89
C GLU A 24 -11.14 9.94 -0.59
N ILE A 25 -10.97 8.88 -1.39
CA ILE A 25 -10.97 8.97 -2.85
C ILE A 25 -12.35 8.56 -3.36
N LYS A 26 -13.28 9.52 -3.44
CA LYS A 26 -14.66 9.24 -3.92
C LYS A 26 -14.68 8.50 -5.27
N PRO A 27 -13.85 8.86 -6.28
CA PRO A 27 -13.84 8.16 -7.56
C PRO A 27 -13.43 6.68 -7.49
N LEU A 28 -12.66 6.25 -6.47
CA LEU A 28 -12.13 4.89 -6.38
C LEU A 28 -13.25 3.84 -6.35
N SER A 29 -14.34 4.11 -5.61
CA SER A 29 -15.56 3.27 -5.57
C SER A 29 -16.28 3.14 -6.91
N GLY A 30 -16.00 4.06 -7.85
CA GLY A 30 -16.46 4.01 -9.23
C GLY A 30 -15.71 3.00 -10.10
N CYS A 31 -14.48 2.66 -9.73
CA CYS A 31 -13.57 1.79 -10.48
C CYS A 31 -13.30 0.44 -9.80
N ILE A 32 -13.34 0.39 -8.47
CA ILE A 32 -13.15 -0.84 -7.69
C ILE A 32 -14.41 -1.15 -6.91
N GLN A 33 -14.71 -2.45 -6.78
CA GLN A 33 -15.67 -2.96 -5.83
C GLN A 33 -15.00 -3.94 -4.87
N SER A 34 -15.17 -3.69 -3.58
CA SER A 34 -14.63 -4.50 -2.51
C SER A 34 -15.65 -5.52 -2.04
N ILE A 35 -15.22 -6.75 -1.84
CA ILE A 35 -15.96 -7.80 -1.15
C ILE A 35 -15.05 -8.43 -0.09
N PRO A 36 -15.48 -8.49 1.18
CA PRO A 36 -14.77 -9.30 2.15
C PRO A 36 -14.90 -10.76 1.73
N ILE A 37 -13.80 -11.51 1.87
CA ILE A 37 -13.81 -12.95 1.66
C ILE A 37 -13.47 -13.59 3.00
N GLU A 38 -14.37 -14.45 3.48
CA GLU A 38 -14.14 -15.20 4.72
C GLU A 38 -12.87 -16.02 4.60
N SER A 39 -11.86 -15.63 5.36
CA SER A 39 -10.68 -16.46 5.59
C SER A 39 -11.12 -17.63 6.47
N GLY A 40 -10.73 -18.86 6.14
CA GLY A 40 -11.09 -20.04 6.94
C GLY A 40 -10.68 -19.90 8.41
N GLU A 41 -11.29 -20.71 9.29
CA GLU A 41 -11.15 -20.64 10.77
C GLU A 41 -9.70 -20.66 11.32
N SER A 42 -8.69 -20.96 10.49
CA SER A 42 -7.30 -21.15 10.87
C SER A 42 -6.35 -19.97 10.56
N SER A 43 -6.83 -18.84 10.05
CA SER A 43 -5.94 -17.70 9.74
C SER A 43 -6.30 -16.44 10.52
N SER A 44 -5.30 -15.84 11.18
CA SER A 44 -5.39 -14.56 11.91
C SER A 44 -5.43 -13.32 11.00
N GLY A 45 -5.65 -13.49 9.68
CA GLY A 45 -5.60 -12.44 8.66
C GLY A 45 -6.97 -12.03 8.11
N ILE A 46 -6.99 -10.94 7.34
CA ILE A 46 -8.17 -10.45 6.62
C ILE A 46 -7.89 -10.56 5.13
N VAL A 47 -8.84 -11.14 4.37
CA VAL A 47 -8.74 -11.20 2.91
C VAL A 47 -9.88 -10.39 2.31
N GLU A 48 -9.53 -9.38 1.52
CA GLU A 48 -10.49 -8.60 0.77
C GLU A 48 -10.19 -8.74 -0.72
N CYS A 49 -11.22 -9.03 -1.52
CA CYS A 49 -11.10 -8.91 -2.97
C CYS A 49 -11.63 -7.57 -3.42
N HIS A 50 -10.75 -6.82 -4.09
CA HIS A 50 -10.99 -5.51 -4.66
C HIS A 50 -10.92 -5.65 -6.17
N PHE A 51 -12.04 -5.89 -6.82
CA PHE A 51 -12.05 -6.16 -8.25
C PHE A 51 -12.40 -4.95 -9.07
N LEU A 52 -11.81 -4.90 -10.26
CA LEU A 52 -12.08 -3.86 -11.23
C LEU A 52 -13.55 -3.92 -11.70
N LYS A 53 -14.20 -2.76 -11.73
CA LYS A 53 -15.56 -2.60 -12.24
C LYS A 53 -15.54 -2.44 -13.76
N VAL A 54 -16.67 -2.76 -14.36
CA VAL A 54 -16.96 -2.47 -15.76
C VAL A 54 -17.97 -1.32 -15.88
N ASP A 55 -17.91 -0.58 -16.98
CA ASP A 55 -18.94 0.39 -17.32
C ASP A 55 -20.22 -0.28 -17.89
N ARG A 56 -21.20 0.52 -18.32
CA ARG A 56 -22.49 0.01 -18.84
C ARG A 56 -22.35 -0.81 -20.14
N THR A 57 -21.23 -0.66 -20.84
CA THR A 57 -20.94 -1.41 -22.07
C THR A 57 -20.14 -2.69 -21.80
N GLY A 58 -19.77 -2.94 -20.54
CA GLY A 58 -18.91 -4.06 -20.16
C GLY A 58 -17.42 -3.74 -20.26
N ARG A 59 -17.02 -2.50 -20.61
CA ARG A 59 -15.61 -2.13 -20.69
C ARG A 59 -15.01 -2.04 -19.28
N PRO A 60 -13.90 -2.76 -19.00
CA PRO A 60 -13.21 -2.68 -17.72
C PRO A 60 -12.60 -1.29 -17.49
N LYS A 61 -12.67 -0.79 -16.25
CA LYS A 61 -12.25 0.57 -15.88
C LYS A 61 -10.78 0.68 -15.48
N LEU A 62 -9.92 -0.13 -16.10
CA LEU A 62 -8.50 -0.20 -15.73
C LEU A 62 -7.81 1.16 -15.94
N PRO A 63 -7.99 1.86 -17.08
CA PRO A 63 -7.41 3.19 -17.27
C PRO A 63 -7.83 4.17 -16.18
N GLU A 64 -9.13 4.20 -15.84
CA GLU A 64 -9.64 5.10 -14.82
C GLU A 64 -9.11 4.78 -13.42
N LEU A 65 -8.91 3.50 -13.09
CA LEU A 65 -8.24 3.11 -11.84
C LEU A 65 -6.80 3.63 -11.79
N ILE A 66 -6.08 3.51 -12.90
CA ILE A 66 -4.70 3.97 -12.99
C ILE A 66 -4.63 5.48 -12.87
N ASP A 67 -5.51 6.23 -13.56
CA ASP A 67 -5.57 7.69 -13.44
C ASP A 67 -5.82 8.14 -11.99
N ILE A 68 -6.81 7.54 -11.32
CA ILE A 68 -7.14 7.86 -9.92
C ILE A 68 -5.96 7.58 -8.99
N THR A 69 -5.28 6.45 -9.21
CA THR A 69 -4.12 6.03 -8.43
C THR A 69 -2.92 6.95 -8.71
N PHE A 70 -2.71 7.30 -9.98
CA PHE A 70 -1.62 8.18 -10.44
C PHE A 70 -1.77 9.62 -9.94
N ASP A 71 -2.99 10.11 -9.74
CA ASP A 71 -3.22 11.42 -9.11
C ASP A 71 -2.70 11.51 -7.65
N ARG A 72 -2.24 10.39 -7.07
CA ARG A 72 -1.67 10.29 -5.71
C ARG A 72 -0.15 10.15 -5.69
N ILE A 73 0.55 10.27 -6.83
CA ILE A 73 2.01 10.13 -6.86
C ILE A 73 2.73 11.11 -5.92
N ILE A 74 2.23 12.33 -5.74
CA ILE A 74 2.85 13.31 -4.82
C ILE A 74 2.73 12.80 -3.38
N ASP A 75 1.55 12.29 -3.00
CA ASP A 75 1.28 11.80 -1.65
C ASP A 75 2.11 10.55 -1.31
N PHE A 76 2.32 9.67 -2.30
CA PHE A 76 3.13 8.45 -2.16
C PHE A 76 4.64 8.72 -2.10
N THR A 77 5.12 9.71 -2.86
CA THR A 77 6.55 9.88 -3.08
C THR A 77 7.18 10.97 -2.21
N MET A 78 6.42 11.98 -1.78
CA MET A 78 6.98 13.19 -1.17
C MET A 78 6.75 13.24 0.35
N PRO A 79 7.73 13.70 1.13
CA PRO A 79 7.56 14.02 2.54
C PRO A 79 6.44 15.05 2.78
N ARG A 80 5.62 14.86 3.82
CA ARG A 80 4.50 15.73 4.21
C ARG A 80 4.93 17.20 4.36
N ARG A 81 6.12 17.45 4.93
CA ARG A 81 6.71 18.81 5.01
C ARG A 81 6.85 19.52 3.67
N LYS A 82 7.10 18.80 2.57
CA LYS A 82 7.18 19.39 1.22
C LYS A 82 5.80 19.82 0.72
N LEU A 83 4.76 19.04 1.03
CA LEU A 83 3.38 19.41 0.72
C LEU A 83 2.96 20.64 1.53
N ASP A 84 3.32 20.72 2.81
CA ASP A 84 3.02 21.89 3.64
C ASP A 84 3.67 23.16 3.11
N ALA A 85 4.94 23.07 2.67
CA ALA A 85 5.63 24.18 2.02
C ALA A 85 4.95 24.61 0.72
N ALA A 86 4.51 23.64 -0.11
CA ALA A 86 3.76 23.93 -1.33
C ALA A 86 2.38 24.55 -1.04
N MET A 87 1.71 24.11 0.02
CA MET A 87 0.43 24.66 0.48
C MET A 87 0.60 26.10 0.98
N LYS A 88 1.64 26.36 1.78
CA LYS A 88 1.99 27.70 2.24
C LYS A 88 2.24 28.65 1.06
N GLN A 89 3.04 28.21 0.09
CA GLN A 89 3.27 28.98 -1.14
C GLN A 89 1.96 29.25 -1.91
N LEU A 90 1.07 28.26 -2.03
CA LEU A 90 -0.21 28.44 -2.69
C LEU A 90 -1.06 29.52 -2.01
N VAL A 91 -1.10 29.56 -0.68
CA VAL A 91 -1.90 30.52 0.08
C VAL A 91 -1.26 31.92 0.07
N GLU A 92 0.03 32.01 0.40
CA GLU A 92 0.74 33.29 0.60
C GLU A 92 1.08 33.97 -0.73
N GLU A 93 1.57 33.21 -1.71
CA GLU A 93 2.01 33.74 -3.00
C GLU A 93 0.93 33.61 -4.09
N ARG A 94 -0.19 32.93 -3.81
CA ARG A 94 -1.23 32.60 -4.80
C ARG A 94 -0.66 31.84 -6.01
N SER A 95 0.35 31.02 -5.76
CA SER A 95 1.13 30.35 -6.80
C SER A 95 1.06 28.83 -6.68
N SER A 96 0.64 28.16 -7.75
CA SER A 96 0.66 26.69 -7.84
C SER A 96 2.04 26.13 -8.20
N ALA A 97 3.07 26.98 -8.29
CA ALA A 97 4.42 26.56 -8.70
C ALA A 97 5.02 25.50 -7.77
N GLY A 98 4.70 25.54 -6.46
CA GLY A 98 5.12 24.51 -5.50
C GLY A 98 4.63 23.11 -5.89
N PHE A 99 3.32 22.96 -6.14
CA PHE A 99 2.74 21.70 -6.57
C PHE A 99 3.23 21.26 -7.95
N GLN A 100 3.49 22.19 -8.87
CA GLN A 100 4.10 21.84 -10.15
C GLN A 100 5.53 21.29 -10.01
N ARG A 101 6.32 21.81 -9.07
CA ARG A 101 7.66 21.26 -8.77
C ARG A 101 7.55 19.86 -8.16
N LEU A 102 6.66 19.67 -7.18
CA LEU A 102 6.42 18.35 -6.58
C LEU A 102 5.95 17.33 -7.61
N SER A 103 5.05 17.71 -8.53
CA SER A 103 4.59 16.81 -9.59
C SER A 103 5.72 16.36 -10.51
N ARG A 104 6.62 17.28 -10.91
CA ARG A 104 7.81 16.92 -11.71
C ARG A 104 8.77 16.04 -10.93
N GLU A 105 9.01 16.37 -9.67
CA GLU A 105 9.90 15.59 -8.79
C GLU A 105 9.36 14.17 -8.59
N ALA A 106 8.09 14.03 -8.19
CA ALA A 106 7.42 12.75 -8.00
C ALA A 106 7.54 11.85 -9.24
N ARG A 107 7.24 12.38 -10.44
CA ARG A 107 7.38 11.63 -11.71
C ARG A 107 8.81 11.20 -11.99
N SER A 108 9.80 12.00 -11.59
CA SER A 108 11.22 11.68 -11.84
C SER A 108 11.76 10.56 -10.95
N LEU A 109 11.06 10.21 -9.86
CA LEU A 109 11.47 9.13 -8.95
C LEU A 109 11.07 7.74 -9.44
N PHE A 110 10.05 7.65 -10.30
CA PHE A 110 9.63 6.39 -10.90
C PHE A 110 10.59 5.96 -12.00
N THR A 111 10.86 4.66 -12.08
CA THR A 111 11.58 4.08 -13.21
C THR A 111 10.70 4.07 -14.47
N LYS A 112 11.35 4.07 -15.63
CA LYS A 112 10.71 3.93 -16.94
C LYS A 112 10.87 2.53 -17.54
N LEU A 113 11.37 1.57 -16.74
CA LEU A 113 11.52 0.19 -17.18
C LEU A 113 10.16 -0.48 -17.35
N SER A 114 9.98 -1.20 -18.47
CA SER A 114 8.71 -1.86 -18.82
C SER A 114 8.24 -2.90 -17.81
N LYS A 115 9.18 -3.51 -17.06
CA LYS A 115 8.91 -4.54 -16.04
C LYS A 115 8.81 -3.97 -14.62
N THR A 116 8.59 -2.67 -14.46
CA THR A 116 8.48 -2.04 -13.14
C THR A 116 7.29 -2.59 -12.32
N GLY A 117 7.51 -2.71 -11.01
CA GLY A 117 6.48 -3.02 -10.01
C GLY A 117 5.87 -1.78 -9.35
N GLU A 118 6.43 -0.59 -9.58
CA GLU A 118 6.10 0.63 -8.80
C GLU A 118 4.65 1.09 -8.92
N GLY A 119 3.95 0.74 -10.02
CA GLY A 119 2.51 1.00 -10.13
C GLY A 119 1.69 0.15 -9.15
N GLY A 120 2.14 -1.08 -8.86
CA GLY A 120 1.56 -1.94 -7.83
C GLY A 120 1.83 -1.40 -6.42
N GLU A 121 3.04 -0.89 -6.18
CA GLU A 121 3.43 -0.24 -4.91
C GLU A 121 2.55 1.00 -4.65
N LEU A 122 2.33 1.82 -5.68
CA LEU A 122 1.45 2.98 -5.60
C LEU A 122 -0.01 2.58 -5.32
N LEU A 123 -0.52 1.52 -5.97
CA LEU A 123 -1.86 1.02 -5.72
C LEU A 123 -2.00 0.48 -4.28
N LEU A 124 -0.98 -0.23 -3.78
CA LEU A 124 -0.91 -0.71 -2.40
C LEU A 124 -0.97 0.47 -1.42
N PHE A 125 -0.17 1.52 -1.66
CA PHE A 125 -0.23 2.76 -0.88
C PHE A 125 -1.63 3.38 -0.89
N VAL A 126 -2.28 3.47 -2.07
CA VAL A 126 -3.62 4.04 -2.17
C VAL A 126 -4.64 3.25 -1.33
N LEU A 127 -4.62 1.92 -1.38
CA LEU A 127 -5.52 1.10 -0.58
C LEU A 127 -5.18 1.15 0.92
N ALA A 128 -3.91 1.16 1.29
CA ALA A 128 -3.49 1.29 2.68
C ALA A 128 -3.94 2.63 3.28
N GLU A 129 -3.61 3.74 2.63
CA GLU A 129 -3.74 5.06 3.25
C GLU A 129 -5.14 5.66 3.08
N TYR A 130 -5.78 5.45 1.92
CA TYR A 130 -7.09 6.04 1.65
C TYR A 130 -8.26 5.11 1.98
N TYR A 131 -8.08 3.79 1.90
CA TYR A 131 -9.13 2.82 2.23
C TYR A 131 -9.01 2.28 3.66
N LEU A 132 -7.85 1.76 4.09
CA LEU A 132 -7.68 1.25 5.47
C LEU A 132 -7.40 2.34 6.51
N LYS A 133 -6.99 3.54 6.07
CA LYS A 133 -6.52 4.63 6.94
C LYS A 133 -5.26 4.27 7.71
N TYR A 134 -4.38 3.49 7.09
CA TYR A 134 -3.06 3.18 7.63
C TYR A 134 -2.06 4.15 6.99
N PRO A 135 -1.67 5.24 7.69
CA PRO A 135 -0.77 6.23 7.12
C PRO A 135 0.63 5.65 6.88
N GLN A 136 1.22 6.00 5.73
CA GLN A 136 2.59 5.68 5.39
C GLN A 136 3.55 6.41 6.35
N VAL A 137 4.49 5.63 6.89
CA VAL A 137 5.48 6.09 7.89
C VAL A 137 6.62 6.85 7.25
N VAL A 138 7.14 6.34 6.14
CA VAL A 138 8.25 6.93 5.38
C VAL A 138 7.92 6.85 3.89
N PRO A 139 7.91 7.97 3.15
CA PRO A 139 7.83 7.95 1.70
C PRO A 139 9.18 7.53 1.12
N LYS A 140 9.46 6.22 1.09
CA LYS A 140 10.75 5.63 0.69
C LYS A 140 11.23 6.09 -0.69
N MET A 141 10.31 6.36 -1.61
CA MET A 141 10.63 6.89 -2.94
C MET A 141 11.42 8.20 -2.87
N SER A 142 11.20 9.06 -1.86
CA SER A 142 11.96 10.30 -1.65
C SER A 142 13.44 10.09 -1.33
N LEU A 143 13.81 8.86 -0.96
CA LEU A 143 15.18 8.48 -0.60
C LEU A 143 15.97 7.92 -1.79
N LYS A 144 15.32 7.70 -2.94
CA LYS A 144 16.01 7.28 -4.16
C LYS A 144 17.01 8.35 -4.61
N THR A 145 18.24 7.95 -4.87
CA THR A 145 19.27 8.79 -5.50
C THR A 145 19.31 8.63 -7.02
N ASP A 146 18.80 7.51 -7.54
CA ASP A 146 18.61 7.21 -8.96
C ASP A 146 17.25 6.53 -9.15
N SER A 147 16.47 6.99 -10.14
CA SER A 147 15.19 6.40 -10.56
C SER A 147 15.29 4.93 -10.97
N ASN A 148 16.45 4.46 -11.45
CA ASN A 148 16.67 3.06 -11.83
C ASN A 148 17.06 2.17 -10.64
N MET A 149 17.33 2.77 -9.47
CA MET A 149 17.62 2.02 -8.26
C MET A 149 16.31 1.67 -7.55
N HIS A 150 16.11 0.38 -7.28
CA HIS A 150 15.04 -0.08 -6.41
C HIS A 150 15.41 0.20 -4.95
N VAL A 151 14.46 0.67 -4.16
CA VAL A 151 14.63 0.71 -2.70
C VAL A 151 14.34 -0.70 -2.20
N HIS A 152 15.33 -1.32 -1.55
CA HIS A 152 15.18 -2.67 -0.99
C HIS A 152 14.35 -2.66 0.30
N GLY A 153 13.86 -3.82 0.72
CA GLY A 153 12.90 -3.97 1.82
C GLY A 153 11.45 -3.84 1.35
N ALA A 154 10.54 -3.58 2.29
CA ALA A 154 9.11 -3.54 2.00
C ALA A 154 8.75 -2.43 1.00
N ASP A 155 7.85 -2.73 0.06
CA ASP A 155 7.27 -1.78 -0.92
C ASP A 155 6.61 -0.57 -0.22
N GLY A 156 6.06 -0.78 0.97
CA GLY A 156 5.47 0.27 1.79
C GLY A 156 5.51 -0.08 3.27
N THR A 157 5.44 0.94 4.13
CA THR A 157 5.39 0.76 5.58
C THR A 157 4.34 1.67 6.16
N PHE A 158 3.40 1.08 6.89
CA PHE A 158 2.21 1.76 7.40
C PHE A 158 2.02 1.46 8.88
N LEU A 159 1.35 2.36 9.59
CA LEU A 159 1.03 2.16 11.00
C LEU A 159 -0.48 2.10 11.24
N SER A 160 -0.87 1.28 12.20
CA SER A 160 -2.19 1.29 12.81
C SER A 160 -2.05 0.87 14.27
N VAL A 161 -3.13 0.98 15.02
CA VAL A 161 -3.25 0.36 16.34
C VAL A 161 -4.18 -0.85 16.22
N ARG A 162 -3.79 -2.00 16.77
CA ARG A 162 -4.63 -3.20 16.93
C ARG A 162 -4.25 -3.91 18.21
N ASN A 163 -5.22 -4.61 18.83
CA ASN A 163 -4.96 -5.51 19.96
C ASN A 163 -4.05 -4.92 21.04
N GLU A 164 -4.31 -3.67 21.43
CA GLU A 164 -3.51 -2.96 22.44
C GLU A 164 -2.00 -2.82 22.09
N SER A 165 -1.66 -2.91 20.81
CA SER A 165 -0.31 -2.79 20.26
C SER A 165 -0.24 -1.75 19.15
N LEU A 166 0.95 -1.19 18.93
CA LEU A 166 1.25 -0.45 17.70
C LEU A 166 1.59 -1.47 16.63
N SER A 167 0.79 -1.55 15.57
CA SER A 167 1.01 -2.49 14.48
C SER A 167 1.75 -1.82 13.34
N ILE A 168 2.89 -2.39 12.95
CA ILE A 168 3.61 -2.02 11.72
C ILE A 168 3.20 -2.97 10.60
N PHE A 169 2.61 -2.42 9.55
CA PHE A 169 2.23 -3.16 8.35
C PHE A 169 3.31 -3.06 7.30
N TRP A 170 3.96 -4.18 7.02
CA TRP A 170 4.94 -4.34 5.95
C TRP A 170 4.21 -4.64 4.65
N GLY A 171 4.34 -3.72 3.70
CA GLY A 171 3.67 -3.75 2.41
C GLY A 171 4.46 -4.56 1.38
N GLU A 172 3.78 -5.45 0.66
CA GLU A 172 4.31 -6.15 -0.51
C GLU A 172 3.27 -6.18 -1.63
N SER A 173 3.68 -5.86 -2.85
CA SER A 173 2.82 -5.82 -4.02
C SER A 173 3.39 -6.68 -5.15
N LYS A 174 2.51 -7.42 -5.84
CA LYS A 174 2.83 -8.17 -7.06
C LYS A 174 1.68 -8.04 -8.06
N VAL A 175 2.02 -7.63 -9.28
CA VAL A 175 1.08 -7.45 -10.40
C VAL A 175 1.50 -8.39 -11.53
N TYR A 176 1.05 -9.65 -11.54
CA TYR A 176 1.47 -10.63 -12.55
C TYR A 176 0.28 -11.14 -13.36
N SER A 177 0.51 -11.70 -14.54
CA SER A 177 -0.57 -12.34 -15.30
C SER A 177 -1.21 -13.50 -14.52
N GLU A 178 -0.38 -14.31 -13.86
CA GLU A 178 -0.82 -15.51 -13.14
C GLU A 178 -0.96 -15.28 -11.63
N PHE A 179 -2.17 -15.50 -11.09
CA PHE A 179 -2.45 -15.42 -9.66
C PHE A 179 -1.49 -16.27 -8.81
N SER A 180 -1.20 -17.50 -9.25
CA SER A 180 -0.38 -18.45 -8.48
C SER A 180 1.07 -18.00 -8.30
N GLY A 181 1.62 -17.32 -9.31
CA GLY A 181 2.93 -16.68 -9.23
C GLY A 181 2.89 -15.45 -8.34
N ALA A 182 1.93 -14.54 -8.56
CA ALA A 182 1.82 -13.31 -7.79
C ALA A 182 1.66 -13.56 -6.29
N ILE A 183 0.80 -14.50 -5.89
CA ILE A 183 0.60 -14.84 -4.48
C ILE A 183 1.80 -15.58 -3.87
N SER A 184 2.53 -16.38 -4.67
CA SER A 184 3.72 -17.08 -4.18
C SER A 184 4.82 -16.08 -3.84
N ASP A 185 5.17 -15.23 -4.79
CA ASP A 185 6.24 -14.25 -4.63
C ASP A 185 5.89 -13.22 -3.57
N CYS A 186 4.63 -12.76 -3.50
CA CYS A 186 4.19 -11.79 -2.50
C CYS A 186 4.33 -12.32 -1.07
N ILE A 187 3.89 -13.57 -0.82
CA ILE A 187 3.98 -14.19 0.51
C ILE A 187 5.41 -14.58 0.85
N GLU A 188 6.22 -15.00 -0.13
CA GLU A 188 7.63 -15.30 0.07
C GLU A 188 8.42 -14.05 0.48
N SER A 189 8.28 -12.94 -0.26
CA SER A 189 8.89 -11.65 0.11
C SER A 189 8.40 -11.16 1.48
N LEU A 190 7.10 -11.25 1.75
CA LEU A 190 6.56 -10.85 3.05
C LEU A 190 7.11 -11.73 4.19
N ALA A 191 7.29 -13.03 3.97
CA ALA A 191 7.84 -13.94 4.97
C ALA A 191 9.27 -13.56 5.36
N GLU A 192 10.09 -13.16 4.40
CA GLU A 192 11.46 -12.68 4.66
C GLU A 192 11.46 -11.43 5.55
N ILE A 193 10.50 -10.52 5.34
CA ILE A 193 10.36 -9.31 6.15
C ILE A 193 9.86 -9.64 7.57
N LEU A 194 8.78 -10.42 7.68
CA LEU A 194 8.13 -10.74 8.96
C LEU A 194 8.99 -11.64 9.86
N LYS A 195 9.84 -12.50 9.27
CA LYS A 195 10.82 -13.32 10.00
C LYS A 195 12.11 -12.56 10.34
N TYR A 196 12.07 -11.23 10.28
CA TYR A 196 13.11 -10.34 10.81
C TYR A 196 14.46 -10.48 10.11
N SER A 197 14.44 -10.40 8.77
CA SER A 197 15.65 -10.37 7.95
C SER A 197 16.54 -9.14 8.24
N GLN A 198 17.76 -9.14 7.70
CA GLN A 198 18.65 -7.97 7.76
C GLN A 198 18.03 -6.74 7.07
N GLU A 199 17.14 -6.94 6.09
CA GLU A 199 16.43 -5.85 5.42
C GLU A 199 15.40 -5.21 6.35
N THR A 200 14.69 -6.00 7.15
CA THR A 200 13.76 -5.49 8.18
C THR A 200 14.48 -4.59 9.19
N LYS A 201 15.70 -4.95 9.60
CA LYS A 201 16.50 -4.11 10.51
C LYS A 201 16.85 -2.76 9.90
N ARG A 202 17.27 -2.76 8.63
CA ARG A 202 17.57 -1.52 7.89
C ARG A 202 16.32 -0.66 7.71
N ASP A 203 15.17 -1.28 7.44
CA ASP A 203 13.90 -0.57 7.34
C ASP A 203 13.49 0.06 8.68
N ILE A 204 13.71 -0.62 9.81
CA ILE A 204 13.46 -0.05 11.14
C ILE A 204 14.39 1.13 11.42
N GLU A 205 15.67 1.03 11.09
CA GLU A 205 16.62 2.15 11.18
C GLU A 205 16.17 3.32 10.30
N LEU A 206 15.75 3.04 9.07
CA LEU A 206 15.22 4.04 8.14
C LEU A 206 14.00 4.75 8.71
N ILE A 207 13.06 4.01 9.31
CA ILE A 207 11.88 4.56 9.97
C ILE A 207 12.28 5.48 11.11
N ARG A 208 13.21 5.04 11.97
CA ARG A 208 13.67 5.85 13.11
C ARG A 208 14.25 7.19 12.66
N ASP A 209 14.96 7.21 11.54
CA ASP A 209 15.62 8.40 11.02
C ASP A 209 14.70 9.30 10.16
N ASN A 210 13.65 8.74 9.55
CA ASN A 210 12.90 9.41 8.48
C ASN A 210 11.37 9.41 8.66
N ILE A 211 10.85 9.08 9.85
CA ILE A 211 9.41 9.14 10.13
C ILE A 211 8.80 10.49 9.71
N ASP A 212 7.82 10.42 8.81
CA ASP A 212 7.28 11.59 8.10
C ASP A 212 5.91 12.00 8.65
N PHE A 213 5.86 12.26 9.95
CA PHE A 213 4.69 12.89 10.59
C PHE A 213 5.05 14.30 11.07
N ASN A 214 4.11 15.23 10.90
CA ASN A 214 4.31 16.64 11.24
C ASN A 214 4.19 16.92 12.75
N ASP A 215 3.58 16.03 13.52
CA ASP A 215 3.39 16.16 14.97
C ASP A 215 4.59 15.56 15.73
N PRO A 216 5.44 16.39 16.37
CA PRO A 216 6.62 15.91 17.08
C PRO A 216 6.30 15.04 18.31
N GLU A 217 5.14 15.24 18.95
CA GLU A 217 4.73 14.43 20.09
C GLU A 217 4.35 13.02 19.62
N LEU A 218 3.61 12.92 18.52
CA LEU A 218 3.30 11.66 17.87
C LEU A 218 4.57 10.92 17.43
N VAL A 219 5.50 11.63 16.79
CA VAL A 219 6.79 11.06 16.36
C VAL A 219 7.56 10.50 17.56
N THR A 220 7.70 11.28 18.62
CA THR A 220 8.40 10.84 19.85
C THR A 220 7.73 9.60 20.44
N ALA A 221 6.40 9.58 20.49
CA ALA A 221 5.64 8.46 21.03
C ALA A 221 5.80 7.18 20.19
N ILE A 222 5.80 7.28 18.86
CA ILE A 222 6.00 6.15 17.94
C ILE A 222 7.42 5.61 18.05
N LEU A 223 8.43 6.48 18.13
CA LEU A 223 9.84 6.07 18.19
C LEU A 223 10.16 5.18 19.40
N GLU A 224 9.42 5.32 20.51
CA GLU A 224 9.55 4.42 21.66
C GLU A 224 9.22 2.96 21.32
N TYR A 225 8.27 2.71 20.42
CA TYR A 225 7.94 1.35 19.96
C TYR A 225 9.02 0.76 19.04
N PHE A 226 9.86 1.61 18.44
CA PHE A 226 11.00 1.20 17.61
C PHE A 226 12.33 1.23 18.38
N ASN A 227 12.29 1.38 19.71
CA ASN A 227 13.47 1.42 20.57
C ASN A 227 13.58 0.14 21.41
N PRO A 228 14.52 -0.78 21.13
CA PRO A 228 14.69 -2.02 21.90
C PRO A 228 14.97 -1.85 23.40
N GLU A 229 15.35 -0.65 23.84
CA GLU A 229 15.56 -0.33 25.26
C GLU A 229 14.28 0.16 25.97
N SER A 230 13.18 0.36 25.23
CA SER A 230 11.89 0.81 25.76
C SER A 230 10.97 -0.39 26.01
N GLU A 231 10.23 -0.38 27.12
CA GLU A 231 9.20 -1.41 27.40
C GLU A 231 8.08 -1.42 26.34
N LYS A 232 7.90 -0.32 25.59
CA LYS A 232 6.92 -0.24 24.50
C LYS A 232 7.30 -1.07 23.28
N TYR A 233 8.57 -1.44 23.14
CA TYR A 233 9.04 -2.26 22.03
C TYR A 233 8.36 -3.64 21.97
N ASP A 234 8.04 -4.22 23.13
CA ASP A 234 7.31 -5.49 23.24
C ASP A 234 5.87 -5.40 22.70
N TYR A 235 5.36 -4.19 22.51
CA TYR A 235 4.03 -3.89 21.96
C TYR A 235 4.09 -3.37 20.51
N LEU A 236 5.22 -3.56 19.82
CA LEU A 236 5.31 -3.38 18.37
C LEU A 236 4.94 -4.69 17.67
N GLU A 237 3.74 -4.74 17.10
CA GLU A 237 3.21 -5.93 16.42
C GLU A 237 3.57 -5.90 14.92
N PRO A 238 4.39 -6.83 14.41
CA PRO A 238 4.64 -6.95 12.98
C PRO A 238 3.43 -7.57 12.26
N CYS A 239 2.93 -6.87 11.24
CA CYS A 239 1.80 -7.27 10.41
C CYS A 239 2.18 -7.24 8.93
N GLY A 240 1.47 -8.00 8.11
CA GLY A 240 1.63 -7.99 6.65
C GLY A 240 0.50 -7.26 5.92
N LEU A 241 0.84 -6.58 4.84
CA LEU A 241 -0.12 -5.98 3.91
C LEU A 241 0.24 -6.35 2.47
N CYS A 242 -0.53 -7.24 1.87
CA CYS A 242 -0.25 -7.75 0.52
C CYS A 242 -1.20 -7.14 -0.51
N LEU A 243 -0.68 -6.77 -1.67
CA LEU A 243 -1.46 -6.52 -2.87
C LEU A 243 -1.09 -7.54 -3.95
N VAL A 244 -2.07 -8.29 -4.40
CA VAL A 244 -1.91 -9.31 -5.45
C VAL A 244 -2.89 -8.99 -6.57
N ALA A 245 -2.39 -8.34 -7.61
CA ALA A 245 -3.15 -8.06 -8.83
C ALA A 245 -2.81 -9.07 -9.92
N PHE A 246 -3.84 -9.55 -10.62
CA PHE A 246 -3.69 -10.62 -11.60
C PHE A 246 -4.76 -10.63 -12.69
N ASP A 247 -4.43 -11.24 -13.82
CA ASP A 247 -5.32 -11.33 -14.97
C ASP A 247 -6.52 -12.21 -14.62
N TYR A 248 -7.70 -11.73 -14.98
CA TYR A 248 -8.94 -12.48 -14.79
C TYR A 248 -9.73 -12.54 -16.08
N ASP A 249 -9.80 -13.76 -16.62
CA ASP A 249 -10.43 -14.11 -17.90
C ASP A 249 -11.87 -13.61 -18.04
N LYS A 250 -12.62 -13.48 -16.94
CA LYS A 250 -13.98 -12.93 -16.96
C LYS A 250 -14.10 -11.52 -17.51
N PHE A 251 -13.03 -10.73 -17.52
CA PHE A 251 -13.06 -9.42 -18.16
C PHE A 251 -13.09 -9.48 -19.70
N GLN A 252 -12.82 -10.64 -20.30
CA GLN A 252 -12.86 -10.86 -21.75
C GLN A 252 -14.24 -11.36 -22.24
N GLU A 253 -15.19 -11.63 -21.34
CA GLU A 253 -16.52 -12.12 -21.70
C GLU A 253 -17.41 -11.00 -22.26
N GLU A 254 -18.14 -11.29 -23.34
CA GLU A 254 -19.15 -10.38 -23.88
C GLU A 254 -20.30 -10.17 -22.88
N ASN A 255 -20.80 -8.92 -22.81
CA ASN A 255 -21.92 -8.54 -21.94
C ASN A 255 -21.67 -8.80 -20.44
N ILE A 256 -20.41 -8.77 -20.01
CA ILE A 256 -20.05 -8.80 -18.60
C ILE A 256 -20.58 -7.53 -17.90
N ASP A 257 -21.09 -7.68 -16.68
CA ASP A 257 -21.51 -6.59 -15.81
C ASP A 257 -20.98 -6.79 -14.39
N ASN A 258 -21.11 -5.78 -13.53
CA ASN A 258 -20.56 -5.81 -12.18
C ASN A 258 -21.18 -6.90 -11.28
N GLU A 259 -22.45 -7.27 -11.48
CA GLU A 259 -23.07 -8.34 -10.68
C GLU A 259 -22.60 -9.73 -11.16
N LYS A 260 -22.47 -9.94 -12.47
CA LYS A 260 -21.87 -11.16 -13.03
C LYS A 260 -20.42 -11.33 -12.58
N LEU A 261 -19.62 -10.27 -12.60
CA LEU A 261 -18.24 -10.29 -12.07
C LEU A 261 -18.23 -10.66 -10.60
N LYS A 262 -19.05 -10.01 -9.77
CA LYS A 262 -19.15 -10.30 -8.34
C LYS A 262 -19.50 -11.77 -8.08
N VAL A 263 -20.45 -12.34 -8.82
CA VAL A 263 -20.82 -13.76 -8.72
C VAL A 263 -19.65 -14.67 -9.11
N ALA A 264 -19.00 -14.39 -10.23
CA ALA A 264 -17.87 -15.20 -10.70
C ALA A 264 -16.67 -15.17 -9.74
N ILE A 265 -16.37 -13.98 -9.21
CA ILE A 265 -15.30 -13.76 -8.22
C ILE A 265 -15.62 -14.49 -6.93
N LYS A 266 -16.85 -14.37 -6.40
CA LYS A 266 -17.26 -15.14 -5.22
C LYS A 266 -17.14 -16.65 -5.43
N ALA A 267 -17.45 -17.14 -6.63
CA ALA A 267 -17.29 -18.56 -6.96
C ALA A 267 -15.81 -18.99 -7.02
N LYS A 268 -14.90 -18.10 -7.46
CA LYS A 268 -13.46 -18.38 -7.57
C LYS A 268 -12.70 -18.15 -6.26
N ALA A 269 -13.17 -17.25 -5.40
CA ALA A 269 -12.52 -16.83 -4.17
C ALA A 269 -12.09 -17.98 -3.24
N PRO A 270 -12.87 -19.06 -3.02
CA PRO A 270 -12.42 -20.19 -2.20
C PRO A 270 -11.13 -20.84 -2.71
N SER A 271 -10.92 -20.86 -4.03
CA SER A 271 -9.69 -21.42 -4.63
C SER A 271 -8.47 -20.51 -4.40
N TRP A 272 -8.67 -19.18 -4.45
CA TRP A 272 -7.62 -18.21 -4.15
C TRP A 272 -7.25 -18.24 -2.68
N ILE A 273 -8.24 -18.29 -1.77
CA ILE A 273 -8.00 -18.43 -0.34
C ILE A 273 -7.23 -19.72 -0.06
N LYS A 274 -7.65 -20.86 -0.63
CA LYS A 274 -6.94 -22.13 -0.43
C LYS A 274 -5.46 -22.02 -0.82
N SER A 275 -5.16 -21.35 -1.94
CA SER A 275 -3.79 -21.10 -2.36
C SER A 275 -3.04 -20.20 -1.38
N LEU A 276 -3.66 -19.08 -0.96
CA LEU A 276 -3.09 -18.18 0.03
C LEU A 276 -2.82 -18.89 1.36
N SER A 277 -3.79 -19.62 1.92
CA SER A 277 -3.63 -20.39 3.16
C SER A 277 -2.50 -21.40 3.05
N HIS A 278 -2.37 -22.09 1.92
CA HIS A 278 -1.24 -22.99 1.69
C HIS A 278 0.11 -22.26 1.70
N ARG A 279 0.20 -21.05 1.13
CA ARG A 279 1.42 -20.23 1.15
C ARG A 279 1.73 -19.70 2.55
N ILE A 280 0.73 -19.20 3.27
CA ILE A 280 0.86 -18.77 4.68
C ILE A 280 1.45 -19.93 5.49
N SER A 281 0.88 -21.13 5.39
CA SER A 281 1.39 -22.30 6.13
C SER A 281 2.74 -22.79 5.68
N LYS A 282 3.02 -22.78 4.37
CA LYS A 282 4.34 -23.14 3.84
C LYS A 282 5.45 -22.24 4.42
N HIS A 283 5.14 -20.96 4.63
CA HIS A 283 6.07 -19.97 5.17
C HIS A 283 5.89 -19.73 6.67
N GLU A 284 5.09 -20.51 7.39
CA GLU A 284 4.86 -20.43 8.85
C GLU A 284 4.42 -19.03 9.31
N LEU A 285 3.46 -18.44 8.59
CA LEU A 285 2.96 -17.09 8.86
C LEU A 285 1.62 -17.05 9.60
N GLU A 286 1.12 -18.17 10.11
CA GLU A 286 -0.22 -18.26 10.75
C GLU A 286 -0.37 -17.37 11.99
N SER A 287 0.72 -17.09 12.70
CA SER A 287 0.74 -16.23 13.88
C SER A 287 0.69 -14.73 13.55
N TYR A 288 0.90 -14.34 12.29
CA TYR A 288 0.94 -12.95 11.88
C TYR A 288 -0.42 -12.50 11.36
N HIS A 289 -0.83 -11.30 11.75
CA HIS A 289 -1.95 -10.64 11.09
C HIS A 289 -1.52 -10.18 9.69
N ILE A 290 -2.16 -10.73 8.66
CA ILE A 290 -1.89 -10.37 7.26
C ILE A 290 -3.20 -9.90 6.62
N HIS A 291 -3.20 -8.68 6.08
CA HIS A 291 -4.27 -8.17 5.24
C HIS A 291 -3.88 -8.38 3.78
N VAL A 292 -4.71 -9.08 3.00
CA VAL A 292 -4.46 -9.35 1.58
C VAL A 292 -5.53 -8.71 0.71
N PHE A 293 -5.09 -7.84 -0.19
CA PHE A 293 -5.89 -7.32 -1.30
C PHE A 293 -5.71 -8.20 -2.53
N LEU A 294 -6.78 -8.90 -2.93
CA LEU A 294 -6.84 -9.61 -4.20
C LEU A 294 -7.47 -8.70 -5.25
N VAL A 295 -6.72 -8.37 -6.30
CA VAL A 295 -7.13 -7.39 -7.33
C VAL A 295 -7.19 -8.05 -8.72
N PRO A 296 -8.27 -8.77 -9.05
CA PRO A 296 -8.51 -9.21 -10.42
C PRO A 296 -8.58 -8.01 -11.38
N ILE A 297 -7.74 -8.01 -12.42
CA ILE A 297 -7.64 -6.98 -13.45
C ILE A 297 -7.72 -7.61 -14.86
N THR A 298 -7.75 -6.76 -15.89
CA THR A 298 -7.82 -7.23 -17.29
C THR A 298 -6.52 -7.86 -17.77
N SER A 299 -5.40 -7.19 -17.47
CA SER A 299 -4.05 -7.58 -17.88
C SER A 299 -3.02 -6.83 -17.03
N ALA A 300 -2.07 -7.57 -16.46
CA ALA A 300 -0.91 -7.03 -15.75
C ALA A 300 0.01 -6.23 -16.69
N ASP A 301 0.09 -6.64 -17.96
CA ASP A 301 0.88 -5.92 -18.96
C ASP A 301 0.21 -4.61 -19.38
N ASP A 302 -1.12 -4.60 -19.52
CA ASP A 302 -1.87 -3.36 -19.76
C ASP A 302 -1.75 -2.42 -18.56
N PHE A 303 -1.81 -2.96 -17.33
CA PHE A 303 -1.61 -2.18 -16.12
C PHE A 303 -0.27 -1.41 -16.15
N ARG A 304 0.82 -2.11 -16.45
CA ARG A 304 2.16 -1.49 -16.54
C ARG A 304 2.23 -0.50 -17.69
N SER A 305 1.70 -0.85 -18.85
CA SER A 305 1.79 -0.02 -20.06
C SER A 305 1.03 1.29 -19.88
N ILE A 306 -0.20 1.25 -19.36
CA ILE A 306 -1.00 2.45 -19.09
C ILE A 306 -0.32 3.31 -18.00
N PHE A 307 0.21 2.69 -16.94
CA PHE A 307 0.92 3.41 -15.89
C PHE A 307 2.18 4.12 -16.41
N LEU A 308 2.98 3.45 -17.23
CA LEU A 308 4.19 4.04 -17.85
C LEU A 308 3.85 5.15 -18.84
N ALA A 309 2.74 5.02 -19.57
CA ALA A 309 2.23 6.09 -20.44
C ALA A 309 1.91 7.36 -19.63
N GLN A 310 1.30 7.22 -18.43
CA GLN A 310 1.04 8.37 -17.53
C GLN A 310 2.32 9.05 -17.02
N LEU A 311 3.41 8.29 -16.86
CA LEU A 311 4.74 8.85 -16.53
C LEU A 311 5.41 9.60 -17.69
N GLY A 312 4.85 9.54 -18.91
CA GLY A 312 5.46 10.08 -20.12
C GLY A 312 6.57 9.17 -20.68
N GLY A 313 6.50 7.86 -20.41
CA GLY A 313 7.22 6.87 -21.19
C GLY A 313 6.59 6.80 -22.58
N ASN A 314 7.31 7.28 -23.60
CA ASN A 314 6.93 6.96 -24.98
C ASN A 314 7.17 5.47 -25.20
N ASP A 315 6.21 4.79 -25.85
CA ASP A 315 6.36 3.42 -26.32
C ASP A 315 7.69 3.29 -27.07
N VAL A 316 8.66 2.62 -26.46
CA VAL A 316 9.82 2.11 -27.20
C VAL A 316 9.32 0.83 -27.85
N THR A 317 8.76 0.99 -29.06
CA THR A 317 8.52 -0.08 -30.02
C THR A 317 9.78 -0.90 -30.28
#